data_AF-A0A327NNC0-F1
#
_entry.id   AF-A0A327NNC0-F1
#
_cell.length_a   1.000
_cell.length_b   1.000
_cell.length_c   1.000
_cell.angle_alpha   90.00
_cell.angle_beta   90.00
_cell.angle_gamma   90.00
#
_symmetry.space_group_name_H-M   'P 1'
#
loop_
_entity.id
_entity.type
_entity.pdbx_description
1 polymer ?
#
loop_
_entity_poly.entity_id
_entity_poly.type
_entity_poly.pdbx_seq_one_letter_code
_entity_poly.pdbx_strand_id
1 'polypeptide(L)'
;MKNAFLLLVSLALLIGCGQTEKAHDNTAKSSTPTTDSTTSASAPKPSNCQSVVDAKNLGKADVYQESGKSIKVTLTLNQDSSSTQSANSCYFNNTITVMATKKSGSQLFKRTLLKDDLLYFTKTDDAINKSILQKVIYKPTFNGQRYITLTMHLLEPDSKKTMDYTLFMNYFGEIVKVK
;
A
#
# COMPACT_ATOMS: atom_id res chain seq x y z
N MET A 1 -10.24 56.03 -1.88
CA MET A 1 -8.98 56.77 -1.67
C MET A 1 -7.94 55.73 -1.24
N LYS A 2 -7.15 55.16 -2.16
CA LYS A 2 -5.78 55.57 -2.55
C LYS A 2 -4.79 55.61 -1.37
N ASN A 3 -3.83 54.67 -1.39
CA ASN A 3 -2.39 54.75 -1.06
C ASN A 3 -1.89 53.30 -0.92
N ALA A 4 -1.19 52.63 -1.85
CA ALA A 4 -0.15 52.97 -2.82
C ALA A 4 1.23 53.29 -2.20
N PHE A 5 2.23 52.48 -2.61
CA PHE A 5 3.70 52.66 -2.52
C PHE A 5 4.37 52.39 -1.14
N LEU A 6 5.52 51.72 -1.02
CA LEU A 6 6.72 51.68 -1.86
C LEU A 6 7.48 50.33 -1.88
N LEU A 7 8.04 50.04 -3.06
CA LEU A 7 9.19 49.16 -3.36
C LEU A 7 10.53 49.85 -3.02
N LEU A 8 11.59 49.06 -2.74
CA LEU A 8 13.04 49.24 -3.08
C LEU A 8 13.85 48.23 -2.22
N VAL A 9 14.46 47.14 -2.72
CA VAL A 9 15.63 46.95 -3.61
C VAL A 9 16.97 47.45 -3.04
N SER A 10 17.89 46.52 -2.76
CA SER A 10 19.35 46.56 -3.09
C SER A 10 20.00 45.26 -2.57
N LEU A 11 20.49 44.33 -3.41
CA LEU A 11 21.65 44.31 -4.31
C LEU A 11 22.97 43.88 -3.62
N ALA A 12 23.32 42.62 -3.88
CA ALA A 12 24.63 41.98 -4.11
C ALA A 12 25.91 42.48 -3.40
N LEU A 13 26.68 41.50 -2.90
CA LEU A 13 28.14 41.46 -3.03
C LEU A 13 28.59 40.07 -3.51
N LEU A 14 29.09 40.05 -4.74
CA LEU A 14 30.02 39.05 -5.30
C LEU A 14 31.34 39.11 -4.51
N ILE A 15 32.10 38.02 -4.37
CA ILE A 15 33.33 37.64 -5.14
C ILE A 15 33.97 36.62 -4.16
N GLY A 16 34.47 35.43 -4.49
CA GLY A 16 35.07 34.88 -5.69
C GLY A 16 36.34 34.15 -5.24
N CYS A 17 36.59 32.95 -5.78
CA CYS A 17 37.93 32.40 -5.98
C CYS A 17 37.85 31.21 -6.95
N GLY A 18 38.09 31.49 -8.24
CA GLY A 18 38.72 30.53 -9.16
C GLY A 18 40.19 30.32 -8.74
N GLN A 19 41.01 29.46 -9.35
CA GLN A 19 41.14 28.87 -10.68
C GLN A 19 41.80 27.47 -10.48
N THR A 20 42.03 26.56 -11.45
CA THR A 20 42.86 26.74 -12.67
C THR A 20 42.74 25.53 -13.62
N GLU A 21 42.50 25.82 -14.91
CA GLU A 21 43.06 25.23 -16.15
C GLU A 21 42.86 23.72 -16.49
N LYS A 22 42.57 23.26 -17.73
CA LYS A 22 42.85 23.76 -19.08
C LYS A 22 41.74 23.44 -20.10
N ALA A 23 41.70 24.27 -21.13
CA ALA A 23 40.83 24.27 -22.30
C ALA A 23 41.07 23.14 -23.32
N HIS A 24 40.02 22.79 -24.07
CA HIS A 24 40.08 22.80 -25.52
C HIS A 24 38.69 23.12 -26.11
N ASP A 25 38.63 24.19 -26.91
CA ASP A 25 37.50 24.69 -27.70
C ASP A 25 36.98 23.67 -28.72
N ASN A 26 35.66 23.56 -28.92
CA ASN A 26 34.94 24.34 -29.94
C ASN A 26 33.48 23.90 -30.13
N THR A 27 32.63 24.92 -30.34
CA THR A 27 31.32 24.93 -31.02
C THR A 27 30.07 24.94 -30.15
N ALA A 28 29.49 26.14 -30.07
CA ALA A 28 28.26 26.52 -29.40
C ALA A 28 26.98 25.91 -30.00
N LYS A 29 26.04 25.52 -29.13
CA LYS A 29 24.61 25.82 -29.30
C LYS A 29 23.87 25.80 -27.95
N SER A 30 23.50 27.02 -27.54
CA SER A 30 22.49 27.44 -26.57
C SER A 30 21.72 26.36 -25.79
N SER A 31 21.97 26.28 -24.48
CA SER A 31 21.20 25.55 -23.48
C SER A 31 20.18 26.47 -22.80
N THR A 32 18.90 26.14 -22.93
CA THR A 32 17.84 26.61 -22.02
C THR A 32 17.68 25.53 -20.94
N PRO A 33 17.73 25.84 -19.63
CA PRO A 33 17.60 24.82 -18.60
C PRO A 33 16.11 24.55 -18.37
N THR A 34 15.60 23.44 -18.92
CA THR A 34 14.33 22.88 -18.46
C THR A 34 14.60 22.14 -17.16
N THR A 35 14.06 22.69 -16.08
CA THR A 35 14.00 22.06 -14.76
C THR A 35 13.18 20.77 -14.87
N ASP A 36 13.84 19.65 -15.12
CA ASP A 36 13.19 18.34 -15.04
C ASP A 36 12.88 18.04 -13.58
N SER A 37 11.59 18.17 -13.28
CA SER A 37 10.96 17.74 -12.06
C SER A 37 11.34 16.28 -11.84
N THR A 38 12.01 16.00 -10.72
CA THR A 38 12.33 14.66 -10.25
C THR A 38 11.01 13.95 -10.00
N THR A 39 10.49 13.34 -11.04
CA THR A 39 9.36 12.45 -10.98
C THR A 39 9.86 11.27 -10.17
N SER A 40 9.36 11.08 -8.95
CA SER A 40 9.64 9.91 -8.14
C SER A 40 9.36 8.69 -8.99
N ALA A 41 10.42 8.09 -9.55
CA ALA A 41 10.31 6.90 -10.38
C ALA A 41 9.66 5.84 -9.48
N SER A 42 8.41 5.49 -9.80
CA SER A 42 7.77 4.32 -9.22
C SER A 42 8.74 3.16 -9.43
N ALA A 43 9.17 2.52 -8.34
CA ALA A 43 10.19 1.48 -8.39
C ALA A 43 9.83 0.46 -9.50
N PRO A 44 10.81 0.03 -10.33
CA PRO A 44 10.52 -0.91 -11.40
C PRO A 44 9.81 -2.13 -10.84
N LYS A 45 8.66 -2.47 -11.43
CA LYS A 45 7.87 -3.64 -11.03
C LYS A 45 8.80 -4.86 -11.08
N PRO A 46 9.12 -5.50 -9.94
CA PRO A 46 10.10 -6.57 -9.95
C PRO A 46 9.50 -7.75 -10.72
N SER A 47 10.06 -8.05 -11.89
CA SER A 47 9.50 -9.06 -12.82
C SER A 47 9.84 -10.50 -12.41
N ASN A 48 10.57 -10.69 -11.31
CA ASN A 48 11.19 -11.95 -10.91
C ASN A 48 10.94 -12.35 -9.44
N CYS A 49 10.00 -11.71 -8.73
CA CYS A 49 9.67 -12.14 -7.37
C CYS A 49 8.81 -13.41 -7.33
N GLN A 50 8.95 -14.16 -6.26
CA GLN A 50 8.18 -15.39 -6.03
C GLN A 50 6.78 -15.05 -5.48
N SER A 51 5.78 -15.86 -5.81
CA SER A 51 4.47 -15.80 -5.15
C SER A 51 4.39 -16.87 -4.06
N VAL A 52 3.80 -16.52 -2.91
CA VAL A 52 3.49 -17.48 -1.83
C VAL A 52 2.06 -18.05 -1.94
N VAL A 53 1.31 -17.63 -2.95
CA VAL A 53 -0.07 -18.02 -3.21
C VAL A 53 -0.18 -18.62 -4.60
N ASP A 54 -0.85 -19.77 -4.72
CA ASP A 54 -1.14 -20.39 -6.02
C ASP A 54 -1.93 -19.43 -6.92
N ALA A 55 -1.51 -19.28 -8.18
CA ALA A 55 -2.17 -18.39 -9.14
C ALA A 55 -3.68 -18.66 -9.30
N LYS A 56 -4.12 -19.92 -9.14
CA LYS A 56 -5.54 -20.33 -9.22
C LYS A 56 -6.43 -19.73 -8.11
N ASN A 57 -5.82 -19.29 -7.00
CA ASN A 57 -6.54 -18.69 -5.86
C ASN A 57 -6.59 -17.16 -5.96
N LEU A 58 -5.76 -16.55 -6.81
CA LEU A 58 -5.74 -15.11 -7.02
C LEU A 58 -6.92 -14.67 -7.91
N GLY A 59 -7.52 -13.52 -7.58
CA GLY A 59 -8.67 -12.96 -8.29
C GLY A 59 -9.98 -13.73 -8.09
N LYS A 60 -9.96 -14.87 -7.41
CA LYS A 60 -11.16 -15.65 -7.09
C LYS A 60 -11.92 -15.01 -5.93
N ALA A 61 -13.23 -14.89 -6.10
CA ALA A 61 -14.13 -14.38 -5.09
C ALA A 61 -14.67 -15.50 -4.20
N ASP A 62 -14.39 -15.42 -2.89
CA ASP A 62 -15.02 -16.26 -1.87
C ASP A 62 -16.21 -15.50 -1.27
N VAL A 63 -17.40 -16.04 -1.42
CA VAL A 63 -18.66 -15.37 -1.05
C VAL A 63 -19.27 -16.01 0.19
N TYR A 64 -19.59 -15.17 1.16
CA TYR A 64 -20.15 -15.54 2.44
C TYR A 64 -21.46 -14.79 2.69
N GLN A 65 -22.42 -15.46 3.32
CA GLN A 65 -23.70 -14.87 3.67
C GLN A 65 -23.92 -14.96 5.18
N GLU A 66 -24.22 -13.82 5.81
CA GLU A 66 -24.63 -13.78 7.21
C GLU A 66 -26.09 -14.25 7.34
N SER A 67 -26.40 -15.00 8.40
CA SER A 67 -27.78 -15.38 8.72
C SER A 67 -28.46 -14.34 9.60
N GLY A 68 -27.74 -13.73 10.54
CA GLY A 68 -28.29 -12.76 11.49
C GLY A 68 -28.39 -11.32 10.96
N LYS A 69 -27.75 -11.01 9.84
CA LYS A 69 -27.84 -9.72 9.15
C LYS A 69 -27.96 -9.96 7.64
N SER A 70 -28.77 -9.16 6.96
CA SER A 70 -29.01 -9.27 5.51
C SER A 70 -27.83 -8.73 4.68
N ILE A 71 -26.62 -9.22 4.95
CA ILE A 71 -25.39 -8.85 4.26
C ILE A 71 -24.70 -10.07 3.64
N LYS A 72 -24.01 -9.83 2.53
CA LYS A 72 -23.06 -10.75 1.92
C LYS A 72 -21.68 -10.13 1.97
N VAL A 73 -20.69 -10.92 2.34
CA VAL A 73 -19.27 -10.53 2.37
C VAL A 73 -18.56 -11.32 1.29
N THR A 74 -17.87 -10.64 0.39
CA THR A 74 -17.04 -11.23 -0.64
C THR A 74 -15.59 -10.88 -0.37
N LEU A 75 -14.73 -11.90 -0.34
CA LEU A 75 -13.29 -11.75 -0.24
C LEU A 75 -12.64 -12.06 -1.58
N THR A 76 -11.69 -11.24 -2.02
CA THR A 76 -10.91 -11.50 -3.25
C THR A 76 -9.45 -11.19 -3.00
N LEU A 77 -8.63 -12.24 -2.94
CA LEU A 77 -7.19 -12.12 -2.76
C LEU A 77 -6.53 -11.82 -4.10
N ASN A 78 -5.70 -10.79 -4.15
CA ASN A 78 -4.98 -10.39 -5.36
C ASN A 78 -3.49 -10.25 -5.06
N GLN A 79 -2.67 -10.53 -6.07
CA GLN A 79 -1.26 -10.19 -6.00
C GLN A 79 -1.11 -8.67 -6.11
N ASP A 80 -0.30 -8.11 -5.23
CA ASP A 80 0.08 -6.71 -5.27
C ASP A 80 1.33 -6.51 -6.15
N SER A 81 1.49 -5.30 -6.65
CA SER A 81 2.67 -4.84 -7.37
C SER A 81 3.90 -4.64 -6.48
N SER A 82 3.72 -4.47 -5.16
CA SER A 82 4.82 -4.36 -4.22
C SER A 82 5.42 -5.72 -3.87
N SER A 83 6.61 -5.71 -3.28
CA SER A 83 7.31 -6.91 -2.85
C SER A 83 7.96 -6.73 -1.48
N THR A 84 8.19 -7.84 -0.80
CA THR A 84 9.00 -7.90 0.43
C THR A 84 10.31 -8.62 0.11
N GLN A 85 11.42 -7.96 0.44
CA GLN A 85 12.75 -8.54 0.30
C GLN A 85 13.03 -9.48 1.47
N SER A 86 13.52 -10.67 1.18
CA SER A 86 14.08 -11.61 2.15
C SER A 86 15.59 -11.75 1.95
N ALA A 87 16.26 -12.47 2.84
CA ALA A 87 17.71 -12.68 2.77
C ALA A 87 18.15 -13.30 1.43
N ASN A 88 17.31 -14.17 0.85
CA ASN A 88 17.67 -15.00 -0.30
C ASN A 88 16.84 -14.73 -1.56
N SER A 89 15.74 -13.98 -1.47
CA SER A 89 14.85 -13.72 -2.60
C SER A 89 13.95 -12.50 -2.38
N CYS A 90 13.09 -12.21 -3.36
CA CYS A 90 11.98 -11.28 -3.19
C CYS A 90 10.65 -12.01 -3.40
N TYR A 91 9.64 -11.57 -2.66
CA TYR A 91 8.31 -12.16 -2.69
C TYR A 91 7.28 -11.07 -2.98
N PHE A 92 6.37 -11.33 -3.92
CA PHE A 92 5.27 -10.42 -4.16
C PHE A 92 4.36 -10.35 -2.93
N ASN A 93 3.96 -9.14 -2.57
CA ASN A 93 2.92 -8.95 -1.57
C ASN A 93 1.55 -9.30 -2.16
N ASN A 94 0.56 -9.46 -1.29
CA ASN A 94 -0.83 -9.65 -1.70
C ASN A 94 -1.73 -8.67 -0.95
N THR A 95 -2.87 -8.40 -1.56
CA THR A 95 -3.96 -7.59 -1.00
C THR A 95 -5.23 -8.42 -0.92
N ILE A 96 -6.10 -8.12 0.03
CA ILE A 96 -7.45 -8.67 0.11
C ILE A 96 -8.47 -7.58 -0.17
N THR A 97 -9.35 -7.78 -1.14
CA THR A 97 -10.53 -6.92 -1.29
C THR A 97 -11.67 -7.52 -0.47
N VAL A 98 -12.21 -6.73 0.44
CA VAL A 98 -13.40 -7.03 1.25
C VAL A 98 -14.55 -6.19 0.70
N MET A 99 -15.55 -6.85 0.13
CA MET A 99 -16.76 -6.21 -0.37
C MET A 99 -17.96 -6.69 0.43
N ALA A 100 -18.63 -5.76 1.11
CA ALA A 100 -19.89 -6.04 1.78
C ALA A 100 -21.05 -5.49 0.95
N THR A 101 -22.07 -6.31 0.72
CA THR A 101 -23.30 -5.91 0.01
C THR A 101 -24.52 -6.27 0.85
N LYS A 102 -25.61 -5.53 0.67
CA LYS A 102 -26.94 -5.95 1.12
C LYS A 102 -27.39 -7.18 0.33
N LYS A 103 -28.35 -7.93 0.86
CA LYS A 103 -28.96 -9.06 0.13
C LYS A 103 -29.55 -8.66 -1.23
N SER A 104 -29.97 -7.40 -1.39
CA SER A 104 -30.43 -6.78 -2.65
C SER A 104 -29.33 -6.56 -3.69
N GLY A 105 -28.05 -6.75 -3.33
CA GLY A 105 -26.89 -6.49 -4.19
C GLY A 105 -26.28 -5.10 -4.02
N SER A 106 -26.93 -4.18 -3.31
CA SER A 106 -26.40 -2.84 -3.08
C SER A 106 -25.12 -2.88 -2.24
N GLN A 107 -24.04 -2.24 -2.71
CA GLN A 107 -22.78 -2.16 -1.98
C GLN A 107 -22.96 -1.36 -0.68
N LEU A 108 -22.46 -1.91 0.43
CA LEU A 108 -22.31 -1.20 1.70
C LEU A 108 -20.94 -0.54 1.76
N PHE A 109 -19.89 -1.33 1.49
CA PHE A 109 -18.53 -0.83 1.31
C PHE A 109 -17.71 -1.79 0.45
N LYS A 110 -16.61 -1.27 -0.07
CA LYS A 110 -15.53 -2.05 -0.68
C LYS A 110 -14.22 -1.48 -0.17
N ARG A 111 -13.41 -2.30 0.49
CA ARG A 111 -12.10 -1.91 1.00
C ARG A 111 -11.06 -2.93 0.62
N THR A 112 -9.90 -2.45 0.16
CA THR A 112 -8.71 -3.27 -0.02
C THR A 112 -7.86 -3.16 1.23
N LEU A 113 -7.45 -4.30 1.78
CA LEU A 113 -6.55 -4.38 2.92
C LEU A 113 -5.20 -4.97 2.52
N LEU A 114 -4.15 -4.47 3.14
CA LEU A 114 -2.78 -4.94 3.06
C LEU A 114 -2.34 -5.45 4.44
N LYS A 115 -1.23 -6.20 4.48
CA LYS A 115 -0.62 -6.58 5.77
C LYS A 115 -0.25 -5.35 6.62
N ASP A 116 0.08 -4.23 5.97
CA ASP A 116 0.51 -3.01 6.65
C ASP A 116 -0.65 -2.29 7.36
N ASP A 117 -1.92 -2.57 7.02
CA ASP A 117 -3.07 -2.07 7.79
C ASP A 117 -3.05 -2.56 9.25
N LEU A 118 -2.36 -3.67 9.53
CA LEU A 118 -2.19 -4.22 10.88
C LEU A 118 -1.25 -3.36 11.74
N LEU A 119 -0.27 -2.70 11.13
CA LEU A 119 0.77 -1.94 11.82
C LEU A 119 0.19 -0.73 12.59
N TYR A 120 -0.96 -0.22 12.16
CA TYR A 120 -1.70 0.83 12.87
C TYR A 120 -2.20 0.37 14.26
N PHE A 121 -2.34 -0.93 14.48
CA PHE A 121 -2.92 -1.50 15.70
C PHE A 121 -1.92 -2.25 16.57
N THR A 122 -0.88 -2.84 15.98
CA THR A 122 0.11 -3.65 16.71
C THR A 122 1.35 -2.86 17.13
N LYS A 123 1.53 -1.62 16.64
CA LYS A 123 2.69 -0.74 16.87
C LYS A 123 4.03 -1.44 16.58
N THR A 124 4.51 -1.27 15.35
CA THR A 124 5.85 -1.66 14.87
C THR A 124 6.17 -3.15 15.10
N ASP A 125 5.67 -3.99 14.21
CA ASP A 125 5.93 -5.42 14.23
C ASP A 125 6.83 -5.82 13.04
N ASP A 126 8.11 -6.06 13.33
CA ASP A 126 9.09 -6.53 12.34
C ASP A 126 8.65 -7.82 11.66
N ALA A 127 7.89 -8.68 12.34
CA ALA A 127 7.38 -9.90 11.77
C ALA A 127 6.33 -9.63 10.70
N ILE A 128 5.45 -8.63 10.88
CA ILE A 128 4.49 -8.19 9.84
C ILE A 128 5.23 -7.61 8.63
N ASN A 129 6.29 -6.84 8.86
CA ASN A 129 7.08 -6.25 7.78
C ASN A 129 7.76 -7.32 6.90
N LYS A 130 8.28 -8.39 7.52
CA LYS A 130 8.96 -9.50 6.83
C LYS A 130 8.01 -10.54 6.22
N SER A 131 6.72 -10.46 6.52
CA SER A 131 5.76 -11.47 6.08
C SER A 131 4.96 -11.06 4.86
N ILE A 132 4.33 -12.04 4.23
CA ILE A 132 3.43 -11.88 3.09
C ILE A 132 2.03 -12.32 3.50
N LEU A 133 1.01 -11.56 3.10
CA LEU A 133 -0.39 -11.97 3.25
C LEU A 133 -0.65 -13.21 2.38
N GLN A 134 -0.96 -14.35 3.00
CA GLN A 134 -1.17 -15.61 2.28
C GLN A 134 -2.65 -15.86 1.98
N LYS A 135 -3.53 -15.61 2.96
CA LYS A 135 -4.97 -15.80 2.83
C LYS A 135 -5.72 -14.99 3.88
N VAL A 136 -7.00 -14.77 3.62
CA VAL A 136 -7.91 -14.13 4.58
C VAL A 136 -9.17 -14.96 4.68
N ILE A 137 -9.58 -15.26 5.91
CA ILE A 137 -10.76 -16.07 6.18
C ILE A 137 -11.81 -15.19 6.82
N TYR A 138 -13.04 -15.27 6.30
CA TYR A 138 -14.22 -14.75 6.98
C TYR A 138 -14.94 -15.90 7.68
N LYS A 139 -15.31 -15.70 8.95
CA LYS A 139 -16.12 -16.67 9.70
C LYS A 139 -17.53 -16.10 9.89
N PRO A 140 -18.53 -16.57 9.12
CA PRO A 140 -19.89 -16.09 9.25
C PRO A 140 -20.47 -16.40 10.63
N THR A 141 -21.38 -15.56 11.10
CA THR A 141 -22.08 -15.83 12.36
C THR A 141 -23.59 -15.80 12.26
N PHE A 142 -24.21 -16.65 13.06
CA PHE A 142 -25.66 -16.78 13.10
C PHE A 142 -26.32 -15.69 13.95
N ASN A 143 -25.64 -15.19 14.99
CA ASN A 143 -26.22 -14.28 15.97
C ASN A 143 -25.98 -12.78 15.68
N GLY A 144 -25.77 -12.41 14.41
CA GLY A 144 -25.69 -11.02 13.98
C GLY A 144 -24.59 -10.23 14.70
N GLN A 145 -23.33 -10.62 14.50
CA GLN A 145 -22.17 -9.94 15.09
C GLN A 145 -22.23 -8.41 14.96
N ARG A 146 -21.60 -7.71 15.89
CA ARG A 146 -21.43 -6.24 15.81
C ARG A 146 -20.46 -5.83 14.69
N TYR A 147 -19.62 -6.75 14.24
CA TYR A 147 -18.49 -6.50 13.34
C TYR A 147 -18.41 -7.57 12.24
N ILE A 148 -17.78 -7.23 11.14
CA ILE A 148 -17.24 -8.19 10.17
C ILE A 148 -15.89 -8.64 10.73
N THR A 149 -15.77 -9.93 11.05
CA THR A 149 -14.54 -10.50 11.64
C THR A 149 -13.77 -11.26 10.57
N LEU A 150 -12.52 -10.85 10.34
CA LEU A 150 -11.61 -11.47 9.38
C LEU A 150 -10.38 -12.00 10.10
N THR A 151 -9.84 -13.12 9.62
CA THR A 151 -8.53 -13.61 10.05
C THR A 151 -7.55 -13.49 8.88
N MET A 152 -6.57 -12.60 9.01
CA MET A 152 -5.47 -12.45 8.06
C MET A 152 -4.34 -13.39 8.45
N HIS A 153 -4.00 -14.30 7.55
CA HIS A 153 -2.90 -15.25 7.72
C HIS A 153 -1.68 -14.71 6.98
N LEU A 154 -0.62 -14.39 7.72
CA LEU A 154 0.67 -13.97 7.19
C LEU A 154 1.66 -15.13 7.22
N LEU A 155 2.56 -15.16 6.23
CA LEU A 155 3.65 -16.13 6.13
C LEU A 155 4.98 -15.36 6.02
N GLU A 156 5.92 -15.65 6.91
CA GLU A 156 7.31 -15.22 6.76
C GLU A 156 8.04 -16.18 5.79
N PRO A 157 8.50 -15.73 4.61
CA PRO A 157 8.97 -16.65 3.58
C PRO A 157 10.22 -17.45 3.94
N ASP A 158 11.15 -16.88 4.71
CA ASP A 158 12.43 -17.53 5.05
C ASP A 158 12.25 -18.59 6.13
N SER A 159 11.58 -18.24 7.24
CA SER A 159 11.36 -19.13 8.38
C SER A 159 10.18 -20.09 8.18
N LYS A 160 9.31 -19.83 7.20
CA LYS A 160 8.01 -20.48 6.99
C LYS A 160 7.06 -20.34 8.19
N LYS A 161 7.35 -19.43 9.13
CA LYS A 161 6.49 -19.15 10.28
C LYS A 161 5.22 -18.46 9.80
N THR A 162 4.09 -18.89 10.33
CA THR A 162 2.79 -18.25 10.08
C THR A 162 2.33 -17.44 11.27
N MET A 163 1.59 -16.36 11.01
CA MET A 163 0.99 -15.50 12.03
C MET A 163 -0.42 -15.14 11.63
N ASP A 164 -1.33 -15.20 12.60
CA ASP A 164 -2.75 -14.96 12.39
C ASP A 164 -3.17 -13.72 13.14
N TYR A 165 -3.78 -12.78 12.42
CA TYR A 165 -4.33 -11.54 12.99
C TYR A 165 -5.84 -11.53 12.77
N THR A 166 -6.60 -11.29 13.83
CA THR A 166 -8.05 -11.17 13.77
C THR A 166 -8.45 -9.70 13.72
N LEU A 167 -9.00 -9.27 12.59
CA LEU A 167 -9.48 -7.93 12.35
C LEU A 167 -10.97 -7.88 12.63
N PHE A 168 -11.39 -6.85 13.35
CA PHE A 168 -12.79 -6.50 13.54
C PHE A 168 -13.05 -5.23 12.73
N MET A 169 -13.95 -5.32 11.76
CA MET A 169 -14.35 -4.20 10.92
C MET A 169 -15.79 -3.81 11.20
N ASN A 170 -16.09 -2.51 11.21
CA ASN A 170 -17.48 -2.06 11.24
C ASN A 170 -18.14 -2.21 9.85
N TYR A 171 -19.45 -1.95 9.77
CA TYR A 171 -20.21 -2.07 8.52
C TYR A 171 -19.98 -0.92 7.53
N PHE A 172 -19.09 0.02 7.85
CA PHE A 172 -18.60 1.06 6.94
C PHE A 172 -17.23 0.70 6.33
N GLY A 173 -16.65 -0.43 6.71
CA GLY A 173 -15.38 -0.92 6.20
C GLY A 173 -14.16 -0.43 6.97
N GLU A 174 -14.33 0.18 8.14
CA GLU A 174 -13.22 0.63 8.98
C GLU A 174 -12.77 -0.48 9.92
N ILE A 175 -11.45 -0.67 10.05
CA ILE A 175 -10.89 -1.56 11.08
C ILE A 175 -11.03 -0.85 12.42
N VAL A 176 -11.76 -1.45 13.36
CA VAL A 176 -11.93 -0.93 14.71
C VAL A 176 -10.98 -1.55 15.72
N LYS A 177 -10.50 -2.77 15.44
CA LYS A 177 -9.59 -3.51 16.31
C LYS A 177 -8.86 -4.60 15.55
N VAL A 178 -7.62 -4.87 15.95
CA VAL A 178 -6.86 -6.07 15.59
C VAL A 178 -6.51 -6.83 16.87
N LYS A 179 -6.51 -8.16 16.80
CA LYS A 179 -6.02 -9.07 17.84
C LYS A 179 -5.04 -10.07 17.25
#